data_AF-A0A0C2BZ42-F1
#
_entry.id   AF-A0A0C2BZ42-F1
#
_cell.length_a   1.000
_cell.length_b   1.000
_cell.length_c   1.000
_cell.angle_alpha   90.00
_cell.angle_beta   90.00
_cell.angle_gamma   90.00
#
_symmetry.space_group_name_H-M   'P 1'
#
loop_
_entity.id
_entity.type
_entity.pdbx_description
1 polymer ?
#
loop_
_entity_poly.entity_id
_entity_poly.type
_entity_poly.pdbx_seq_one_letter_code
_entity_poly.pdbx_strand_id
1 'polypeptide(L)'
;MNPPFGTKSNAGIDLSFVKAGLAILRPGGSLFSLHKSSTRDHILKTANKWENADARCVAQLRWNLPATYKFHKRKSVDIDVDLIHYKKV
;
A
#
# COMPACT_ATOMS: atom_id res chain seq x y z
N MET A 1 2.27 4.77 6.31
CA MET A 1 3.50 4.08 5.91
C MET A 1 3.57 3.97 4.39
N ASN A 2 4.77 3.83 3.82
CA ASN A 2 5.01 3.60 2.40
C ASN A 2 5.78 2.28 2.24
N PRO A 3 5.09 1.13 2.33
CA PRO A 3 5.75 -0.16 2.29
C PRO A 3 6.29 -0.46 0.88
N PRO A 4 7.29 -1.33 0.74
CA PRO A 4 7.69 -1.81 -0.58
C PRO A 4 6.50 -2.49 -1.28
N PHE A 5 6.17 -2.10 -2.51
CA PHE A 5 4.99 -2.59 -3.25
C PHE A 5 5.12 -4.02 -3.81
N GLY A 6 6.01 -4.84 -3.25
CA GLY A 6 6.18 -6.24 -3.66
C GLY A 6 6.68 -6.44 -5.09
N THR A 7 7.45 -5.49 -5.64
CA THR A 7 8.09 -5.68 -6.96
C THR A 7 9.05 -6.89 -6.93
N LYS A 8 9.02 -7.75 -7.96
CA LYS A 8 9.82 -8.99 -8.11
C LYS A 8 9.34 -10.13 -7.18
N SER A 9 10.24 -10.87 -6.54
CA SER A 9 9.94 -12.08 -5.75
C SER A 9 9.27 -11.84 -4.39
N ASN A 10 8.77 -10.62 -4.13
CA ASN A 10 8.25 -10.19 -2.84
C ASN A 10 6.74 -9.89 -2.89
N ALA A 11 6.00 -10.64 -3.72
CA ALA A 11 4.56 -10.44 -3.89
C ALA A 11 3.83 -10.48 -2.53
N GLY A 12 2.98 -9.49 -2.27
CA GLY A 12 2.21 -9.38 -1.03
C GLY A 12 2.97 -8.85 0.19
N ILE A 13 4.24 -8.44 0.06
CA ILE A 13 4.99 -7.87 1.19
C ILE A 13 4.34 -6.60 1.73
N ASP A 14 3.68 -5.80 0.89
CA ASP A 14 2.95 -4.60 1.28
C ASP A 14 1.79 -4.94 2.24
N LEU A 15 1.02 -6.00 1.96
CA LEU A 15 -0.03 -6.49 2.86
C LEU A 15 0.54 -7.08 4.15
N SER A 16 1.72 -7.70 4.13
CA SER A 16 2.40 -8.16 5.35
C SER A 16 2.77 -6.99 6.28
N PHE A 17 3.24 -5.87 5.72
CA PHE A 17 3.49 -4.64 6.48
C PHE A 17 2.20 -4.06 7.07
N VAL A 18 1.10 -4.07 6.30
CA VAL A 18 -0.21 -3.62 6.80
C VAL A 18 -0.66 -4.48 7.98
N LYS A 19 -0.55 -5.81 7.90
CA LYS A 19 -0.88 -6.72 9.02
C LYS A 19 -0.04 -6.43 10.26
N ALA A 20 1.27 -6.23 10.10
CA ALA A 20 2.15 -5.87 11.21
C ALA A 20 1.74 -4.51 11.82
N GLY A 21 1.42 -3.52 11.00
CA GLY A 21 0.91 -2.22 11.45
C GLY A 21 -0.43 -2.33 12.20
N LEU A 22 -1.36 -3.16 11.74
CA LEU A 22 -2.62 -3.41 12.43
C LEU A 22 -2.45 -4.20 13.74
N ALA A 23 -1.40 -4.98 13.88
CA ALA A 23 -1.12 -5.74 15.10
C ALA A 23 -0.63 -4.85 16.25
N ILE A 24 0.05 -3.74 15.95
CA ILE A 24 0.55 -2.80 16.96
C ILE A 24 -0.46 -1.70 17.33
N LEU A 25 -1.54 -1.55 16.55
CA LEU A 25 -2.58 -0.56 16.81
C LEU A 25 -3.55 -1.05 17.90
N ARG A 26 -3.99 -0.11 18.74
CA ARG A 26 -5.13 -0.33 19.64
C ARG A 26 -6.42 -0.45 18.82
N PRO A 27 -7.47 -1.13 19.32
CA PRO A 27 -8.80 -1.10 18.72
C PRO A 27 -9.27 0.34 18.48
N GLY A 28 -9.83 0.61 17.31
CA GLY A 28 -10.16 1.96 16.86
C GLY A 28 -8.96 2.78 16.36
N GLY A 29 -7.75 2.23 16.33
CA GLY A 29 -6.58 2.88 15.73
C GLY A 29 -6.68 3.00 14.21
N SER A 30 -5.92 3.92 13.62
CA SER A 30 -5.91 4.16 12.18
C SER A 30 -4.51 3.93 11.61
N LEU A 31 -4.45 3.17 10.53
CA LEU A 31 -3.25 2.98 9.72
C LEU A 31 -3.49 3.56 8.34
N PHE A 32 -2.61 4.45 7.89
CA PHE A 32 -2.60 4.94 6.52
C PHE A 32 -1.44 4.28 5.78
N SER A 33 -1.66 3.73 4.60
CA SER A 33 -0.62 3.08 3.80
C SER A 33 -0.75 3.43 2.32
N LEU A 34 0.39 3.57 1.65
CA LEU A 34 0.48 3.82 0.22
C LEU A 34 0.59 2.50 -0.54
N HIS A 35 -0.18 2.34 -1.61
CA HIS A 35 -0.15 1.14 -2.47
C HIS A 35 -0.32 1.52 -3.94
N LYS A 36 0.23 0.74 -4.86
CA LYS A 36 0.08 1.01 -6.30
C LYS A 36 -1.40 1.00 -6.68
N SER A 37 -1.87 2.00 -7.44
CA SER A 37 -3.30 2.09 -7.79
C SER A 37 -3.79 0.90 -8.62
N SER A 38 -2.92 0.27 -9.41
CA SER A 38 -3.26 -0.94 -10.18
C SER A 38 -3.61 -2.16 -9.32
N THR A 39 -3.30 -2.14 -8.02
CA THR A 39 -3.58 -3.23 -7.07
C THR A 39 -4.72 -2.91 -6.08
N ARG A 40 -5.38 -1.75 -6.24
CA ARG A 40 -6.44 -1.26 -5.35
C ARG A 40 -7.49 -2.32 -5.02
N ASP A 41 -8.13 -2.87 -6.04
CA ASP A 41 -9.27 -3.77 -5.85
C ASP A 41 -8.86 -5.05 -5.12
N HIS A 42 -7.67 -5.58 -5.45
CA HIS A 42 -7.11 -6.73 -4.76
C HIS A 42 -6.85 -6.43 -3.28
N ILE A 43 -6.26 -5.27 -2.98
CA ILE A 43 -5.93 -4.85 -1.62
C ILE A 43 -7.19 -4.63 -0.79
N LEU A 44 -8.16 -3.86 -1.29
CA LEU A 44 -9.41 -3.59 -0.58
C LEU A 44 -10.20 -4.87 -0.35
N LYS A 45 -10.33 -5.74 -1.38
CA LYS A 45 -10.99 -7.04 -1.25
C LYS A 45 -10.29 -7.94 -0.24
N THR A 46 -8.97 -7.91 -0.16
CA THR A 46 -8.21 -8.76 0.77
C THR A 46 -8.27 -8.22 2.19
N ALA A 47 -8.10 -6.92 2.38
CA ALA A 47 -8.11 -6.28 3.69
C ALA A 47 -9.49 -6.33 4.35
N ASN A 48 -10.57 -6.11 3.58
CA ASN A 48 -11.94 -6.18 4.09
C ASN A 48 -12.46 -7.61 4.33
N LYS A 49 -11.64 -8.63 4.05
CA LYS A 49 -11.89 -10.01 4.51
C LYS A 49 -11.29 -10.27 5.89
N TRP A 50 -10.45 -9.37 6.40
CA TRP A 50 -9.87 -9.53 7.73
C TRP A 50 -10.90 -9.10 8.77
N GLU A 51 -11.00 -9.87 9.86
CA GLU A 51 -11.98 -9.61 10.93
C GLU A 51 -11.66 -8.33 11.72
N ASN A 52 -10.42 -7.85 11.67
CA ASN A 52 -9.91 -6.76 12.50
C ASN A 52 -9.58 -5.49 11.71
N ALA A 53 -10.08 -5.34 10.48
CA ALA A 53 -9.78 -4.18 9.65
C ALA A 53 -10.94 -3.76 8.76
N ASP A 54 -11.16 -2.45 8.67
CA ASP A 54 -11.98 -1.81 7.64
C ASP A 54 -11.09 -0.90 6.78
N ALA A 55 -11.01 -1.19 5.48
CA ALA A 55 -10.11 -0.57 4.54
C ALA A 55 -10.86 0.22 3.45
N ARG A 56 -10.44 1.47 3.24
CA ARG A 56 -10.97 2.37 2.21
C ARG A 56 -9.86 3.19 1.55
N CYS A 57 -9.96 3.37 0.23
CA CYS A 57 -9.11 4.34 -0.46
C CYS A 57 -9.61 5.76 -0.15
N VAL A 58 -8.72 6.65 0.29
CA VAL A 58 -9.06 8.03 0.68
C VAL A 58 -8.49 9.09 -0.25
N ALA A 59 -7.44 8.76 -1.01
CA ALA A 59 -6.91 9.62 -2.06
C ALA A 59 -6.16 8.79 -3.10
N GLN A 60 -6.17 9.24 -4.35
CA GLN A 60 -5.25 8.79 -5.38
C GLN A 60 -4.23 9.89 -5.64
N LEU A 61 -2.96 9.52 -5.66
CA LEU A 61 -1.81 10.40 -5.79
C LEU A 61 -1.03 10.00 -7.04
N ARG A 62 -0.48 11.00 -7.72
CA ARG A 62 0.41 10.80 -8.88
C ARG A 62 1.65 11.64 -8.70
N TRP A 63 2.82 11.03 -8.84
CA TRP A 63 4.09 11.76 -8.82
C TRP A 63 5.13 11.11 -9.72
N ASN A 64 6.13 11.90 -10.08
CA ASN A 64 7.26 11.46 -10.90
C ASN A 64 8.35 10.87 -10.00
N LEU A 65 8.88 9.70 -10.37
CA LEU A 65 10.00 9.07 -9.70
C LEU A 65 11.23 9.08 -10.62
N PRO A 66 12.35 9.71 -10.23
CA PRO A 66 13.57 9.68 -11.02
C PRO A 66 14.21 8.29 -11.02
N ALA A 67 15.04 8.03 -12.03
CA ALA A 67 15.81 6.81 -12.11
C ALA A 67 16.86 6.73 -10.98
N THR A 68 16.68 5.77 -10.07
CA THR A 68 17.61 5.55 -8.95
C THR A 68 18.54 4.36 -9.14
N TYR A 69 18.20 3.41 -10.02
CA TYR A 69 18.99 2.19 -10.25
C TYR A 69 19.68 2.17 -11.62
N LYS A 70 20.87 1.56 -11.69
CA LYS A 70 21.67 1.43 -12.92
C LYS A 70 20.94 0.71 -14.07
N PHE A 71 19.98 -0.16 -13.76
CA PHE A 71 19.19 -0.91 -14.75
C PHE A 71 17.95 -0.15 -15.27
N HIS A 72 17.69 1.07 -14.78
CA HIS A 72 16.59 1.89 -15.29
C HIS A 72 16.94 2.51 -16.65
N LYS A 73 16.12 2.21 -17.67
CA LYS A 73 16.29 2.75 -19.03
C LYS A 73 15.69 4.15 -19.23
N ARG A 74 14.72 4.53 -18.39
CA ARG A 74 14.01 5.83 -18.46
C ARG A 74 14.53 6.74 -17.36
N LYS A 75 14.67 8.04 -17.65
CA LYS A 75 15.13 9.05 -16.68
C LYS A 75 14.16 9.24 -15.52
N SER A 76 12.87 9.08 -15.78
CA SER A 76 11.85 9.05 -14.75
C SER A 76 10.61 8.27 -15.22
N VAL A 77 9.76 7.92 -14.28
CA VAL A 77 8.45 7.31 -14.51
C VAL A 77 7.42 7.99 -13.62
N ASP A 78 6.23 8.25 -14.14
CA ASP A 78 5.10 8.62 -13.29
C ASP A 78 4.53 7.36 -12.65
N ILE A 79 4.20 7.45 -11.37
CA ILE A 79 3.55 6.37 -10.64
C ILE A 79 2.23 6.85 -10.04
N ASP A 80 1.21 6.00 -10.18
CA ASP A 80 -0.09 6.16 -9.54
C ASP A 80 -0.13 5.30 -8.28
N VAL A 81 -0.40 5.97 -7.16
CA VAL A 81 -0.40 5.38 -5.82
C VAL A 81 -1.64 5.84 -5.08
N ASP A 82 -2.28 4.91 -4.39
CA ASP A 82 -3.42 5.18 -3.53
C ASP A 82 -2.97 5.32 -2.08
N LEU A 83 -3.53 6.31 -1.39
CA LEU A 83 -3.56 6.37 0.06
C LEU A 83 -4.76 5.58 0.55
N ILE A 84 -4.51 4.47 1.21
CA ILE A 84 -5.53 3.62 1.81
C ILE A 84 -5.52 3.81 3.33
N HIS A 85 -6.71 4.03 3.88
CA HIS A 85 -6.95 4.07 5.32
C HIS A 85 -7.49 2.71 5.78
N TYR A 86 -6.81 2.11 6.75
CA TYR A 86 -7.20 0.91 7.46
C TYR A 86 -7.58 1.30 8.88
N LYS A 87 -8.85 1.13 9.25
CA LYS A 87 -9.32 1.26 10.62
C LYS A 87 -9.17 -0.08 11.31
N LYS A 88 -8.49 -0.12 12.46
CA LYS A 88 -8.47 -1.29 13.34
C LYS A 88 -9.85 -1.42 13.98
N VAL A 89 -10.53 -2.52 13.69
CA VAL A 89 -11.78 -2.91 14.35
C VAL A 89 -11.45 -3.77 15.56
#